data_AF-A0A1B6DFN7-F1
#
_entry.id   AF-A0A1B6DFN7-F1
#
_cell.length_a   1.000
_cell.length_b   1.000
_cell.length_c   1.000
_cell.angle_alpha   90.00
_cell.angle_beta   90.00
_cell.angle_gamma   90.00
#
_symmetry.space_group_name_H-M   'P 1'
#
loop_
_entity.id
_entity.type
_entity.pdbx_description
1 polymer ?
#
loop_
_entity_poly.entity_id
_entity_poly.type
_entity_poly.pdbx_seq_one_letter_code
_entity_poly.pdbx_strand_id
1 'polypeptide(L)'
;MTINELKLKLHDKDSKIDSHIQAIHDLTQVVTRLQKESKNVGSLQASQIKLNAKYHEVVAENEKLSTQLQLVNMEKEKLIILMEVKNNELKKIKKDFEEIKTMFGKQLINLEVEKENLNLDSSLSSLFDKESEDQFRPICSSPTSSIPGSSPSPYGSWQVISSIAQKPKATIDLKQGIKDLFNDMKKQTKELDPSKLLPSPASYRSGVSDSNERDDP
;
A
#
# COMPACT_ATOMS: atom_id res chain seq x y z
N MET A 1 84.49 51.72 -12.03
CA MET A 1 83.40 50.93 -12.66
C MET A 1 83.52 51.08 -14.15
N THR A 2 83.74 50.00 -14.88
CA THR A 2 83.98 50.05 -16.34
C THR A 2 82.68 49.83 -17.12
N ILE A 3 82.62 50.29 -18.38
CA ILE A 3 81.45 50.10 -19.26
C ILE A 3 81.07 48.61 -19.38
N ASN A 4 82.05 47.71 -19.35
CA ASN A 4 81.82 46.27 -19.42
C ASN A 4 81.12 45.71 -18.18
N GLU A 5 81.45 46.21 -16.98
CA GLU A 5 80.75 45.83 -15.74
C GLU A 5 79.28 46.26 -15.76
N LEU A 6 78.98 47.44 -16.31
CA LEU A 6 77.61 47.92 -16.45
C LEU A 6 76.81 47.06 -17.44
N LYS A 7 77.41 46.68 -18.58
CA LYS A 7 76.79 45.77 -19.56
C LYS A 7 76.48 44.40 -18.96
N LEU A 8 77.41 43.83 -18.19
CA LEU A 8 77.21 42.54 -17.53
C LEU A 8 76.06 42.62 -16.50
N LYS A 9 76.00 43.70 -15.71
CA LYS A 9 74.91 43.93 -14.75
C LYS A 9 73.57 44.15 -15.43
N LEU A 10 73.54 44.80 -16.60
CA LEU A 10 72.32 44.97 -17.38
C LEU A 10 71.80 43.62 -17.86
N HIS A 11 72.68 42.80 -18.45
CA HIS A 11 72.33 41.46 -18.91
C HIS A 11 71.84 40.54 -17.77
N ASP A 12 72.48 40.59 -16.58
CA ASP A 12 72.02 39.84 -15.40
C ASP A 12 70.61 40.30 -14.96
N LYS A 13 70.33 41.60 -15.01
CA LYS A 13 69.00 42.13 -14.70
C LYS A 13 67.96 41.72 -15.74
N ASP A 14 68.29 41.77 -17.03
CA ASP A 14 67.39 41.35 -18.11
C ASP A 14 67.04 39.86 -17.98
N SER A 15 68.04 39.00 -17.73
CA SER A 15 67.80 37.58 -17.48
C SER A 15 66.91 37.32 -16.26
N LYS A 16 67.05 38.10 -15.19
CA LYS A 16 66.15 38.04 -14.02
C LYS A 16 64.73 38.49 -14.35
N ILE A 17 64.59 39.53 -15.17
CA ILE A 17 63.27 40.01 -15.63
C ILE A 17 62.58 38.90 -16.43
N ASP A 18 63.28 38.25 -17.36
CA ASP A 18 62.72 37.14 -18.14
C ASP A 18 62.29 35.96 -17.25
N SER A 19 63.12 35.61 -16.26
CA SER A 19 62.77 34.58 -15.28
C SER A 19 61.54 34.96 -14.46
N HIS A 20 61.39 36.23 -14.07
CA HIS A 20 60.20 36.69 -13.34
C HIS A 20 58.96 36.70 -14.23
N ILE A 21 59.08 37.08 -15.50
CA ILE A 21 57.99 37.03 -16.47
C ILE A 21 57.48 35.59 -16.61
N GLN A 22 58.39 34.62 -16.73
CA GLN A 22 58.03 33.21 -16.79
C GLN A 22 57.31 32.74 -15.52
N ALA A 23 57.84 33.10 -14.34
CA ALA A 23 57.21 32.74 -13.07
C ALA A 23 55.79 33.33 -12.92
N ILE A 24 55.59 34.58 -13.35
CA ILE A 24 54.28 35.24 -13.36
C ILE A 24 53.31 34.53 -14.30
N HIS A 25 53.79 34.13 -15.48
CA HIS A 25 52.98 33.39 -16.44
C HIS A 25 52.54 32.03 -15.87
N ASP A 26 53.47 31.27 -15.28
CA ASP A 26 53.16 29.96 -14.68
C ASP A 26 52.18 30.09 -13.50
N LEU A 27 52.36 31.11 -12.65
CA LEU A 27 51.40 31.43 -11.58
C LEU A 27 50.01 31.77 -12.12
N THR A 28 49.93 32.53 -13.21
CA THR A 28 48.66 32.90 -13.85
C THR A 28 47.90 31.66 -14.35
N GLN A 29 48.62 30.69 -14.92
CA GLN A 29 48.03 29.41 -15.34
C GLN A 29 47.48 28.62 -14.16
N VAL A 30 48.25 28.52 -13.06
CA VAL A 30 47.81 27.83 -11.83
C VAL A 30 46.58 28.50 -11.24
N VAL A 31 46.53 29.83 -11.15
CA VAL A 31 45.37 30.57 -10.64
C VAL A 31 44.13 30.29 -11.48
N THR A 32 44.25 30.29 -12.81
CA THR A 32 43.13 30.01 -13.71
C THR A 32 42.62 28.57 -13.55
N ARG A 33 43.54 27.61 -13.38
CA ARG A 33 43.19 26.21 -13.08
C ARG A 33 42.45 26.09 -11.74
N LEU A 34 42.94 26.72 -10.68
CA LEU A 34 42.31 26.70 -9.36
C LEU A 34 40.94 27.36 -9.36
N GLN A 35 40.75 28.45 -10.12
CA GLN A 35 39.44 29.08 -10.28
C GLN A 35 38.43 28.14 -10.96
N LYS A 36 38.87 27.38 -11.97
CA LYS A 36 38.02 26.36 -12.62
C LYS A 36 37.67 25.23 -11.65
N GLU A 37 38.65 24.75 -10.89
CA GLU A 37 38.45 23.69 -9.91
C GLU A 37 37.51 24.12 -8.77
N SER A 38 37.66 25.35 -8.26
CA SER A 38 36.76 25.93 -7.25
C SER A 38 35.30 25.97 -7.73
N LYS A 39 35.06 26.35 -8.99
CA LYS A 39 33.71 26.29 -9.59
C LYS A 39 33.15 24.87 -9.66
N ASN A 40 33.99 23.90 -10.01
CA ASN A 40 33.58 22.48 -10.07
C ASN A 40 33.27 21.92 -8.67
N VAL A 41 34.03 22.29 -7.65
CA VAL A 41 33.74 21.90 -6.26
C VAL A 41 32.39 22.46 -5.82
N GLY A 42 32.09 23.72 -6.15
CA GLY A 42 30.78 24.32 -5.86
C GLY A 42 29.60 23.60 -6.53
N SER A 43 29.76 23.19 -7.80
CA SER A 43 28.71 22.44 -8.51
C SER A 43 28.54 21.01 -7.98
N LEU A 44 29.62 20.35 -7.58
CA LEU A 44 29.58 19.06 -6.90
C LEU A 44 28.88 19.16 -5.56
N GLN A 45 29.19 20.17 -4.75
CA GLN A 45 28.53 20.40 -3.46
C GLN A 45 27.02 20.64 -3.63
N ALA A 46 26.62 21.44 -4.61
CA ALA A 46 25.21 21.66 -4.91
C ALA A 46 24.50 20.36 -5.33
N SER A 47 25.18 19.50 -6.10
CA SER A 47 24.65 18.21 -6.52
C SER A 47 24.54 17.22 -5.36
N GLN A 48 25.52 17.23 -4.44
CA GLN A 48 25.51 16.44 -3.21
C GLN A 48 24.34 16.82 -2.30
N ILE A 49 24.08 18.12 -2.12
CA ILE A 49 22.94 18.60 -1.33
C ILE A 49 21.61 18.10 -1.93
N LYS A 50 21.45 18.20 -3.26
CA LYS A 50 20.25 17.71 -3.96
C LYS A 50 20.08 16.20 -3.83
N LEU A 51 21.18 15.44 -3.92
CA LEU A 51 21.13 13.99 -3.78
C LEU A 51 20.75 13.58 -2.37
N ASN A 52 21.32 14.23 -1.34
CA ASN A 52 20.97 13.96 0.05
C ASN A 52 19.49 14.27 0.34
N ALA A 53 18.95 15.36 -0.22
CA ALA A 53 17.52 15.66 -0.08
C ALA A 53 16.64 14.56 -0.65
N LYS A 54 16.95 14.08 -1.88
CA LYS A 54 16.23 12.96 -2.51
C LYS A 54 16.38 11.66 -1.72
N TYR A 55 17.55 11.40 -1.16
CA TYR A 55 17.79 10.23 -0.33
C TYR A 55 16.87 10.23 0.90
N HIS A 56 16.78 11.35 1.61
CA HIS A 56 15.88 11.47 2.76
C HIS A 56 14.40 11.33 2.39
N GLU A 57 13.99 11.87 1.24
CA GLU A 57 12.62 11.71 0.72
C GLU A 57 12.27 10.23 0.47
N VAL A 58 13.16 9.50 -0.21
CA VAL A 58 12.97 8.07 -0.49
C VAL A 58 12.95 7.24 0.80
N VAL A 59 13.80 7.57 1.79
CA VAL A 59 13.79 6.89 3.10
C VAL A 59 12.44 7.08 3.80
N ALA A 60 11.92 8.30 3.84
CA ALA A 60 10.63 8.59 4.45
C ALA A 60 9.47 7.90 3.72
N GLU A 61 9.51 7.86 2.38
CA GLU A 61 8.51 7.13 1.59
C GLU A 61 8.56 5.62 1.85
N ASN A 62 9.76 5.04 1.97
CA ASN A 62 9.92 3.62 2.27
C ASN A 62 9.39 3.26 3.66
N GLU A 63 9.63 4.09 4.67
CA GLU A 63 9.06 3.93 6.02
C GLU A 63 7.52 3.99 5.99
N LYS A 64 6.97 4.94 5.22
CA LYS A 64 5.52 5.05 5.02
C LYS A 64 4.94 3.82 4.33
N LEU A 65 5.57 3.32 3.27
CA LEU A 65 5.12 2.11 2.57
C LEU A 65 5.23 0.87 3.46
N SER A 66 6.29 0.76 4.25
CA SER A 66 6.48 -0.33 5.21
C SER A 66 5.36 -0.37 6.25
N THR A 67 4.99 0.78 6.83
CA THR A 67 3.88 0.85 7.80
C THR A 67 2.53 0.55 7.16
N GLN A 68 2.29 1.02 5.93
CA GLN A 68 1.07 0.67 5.17
C GLN A 68 0.98 -0.84 4.88
N LEU A 69 2.09 -1.47 4.52
CA LEU A 69 2.13 -2.91 4.27
C LEU A 69 1.82 -3.71 5.55
N GLN A 70 2.35 -3.29 6.69
CA GLN A 70 2.02 -3.90 7.99
C GLN A 70 0.53 -3.78 8.31
N LEU A 71 -0.08 -2.61 8.07
CA LEU A 71 -1.52 -2.41 8.26
C LEU A 71 -2.35 -3.37 7.40
N VAL A 72 -2.04 -3.47 6.11
CA VAL A 72 -2.75 -4.36 5.17
C VAL A 72 -2.59 -5.83 5.57
N ASN A 73 -1.42 -6.23 6.05
CA ASN A 73 -1.21 -7.58 6.56
C ASN A 73 -2.08 -7.88 7.78
N MET A 74 -2.18 -6.95 8.73
CA MET A 74 -3.07 -7.11 9.90
C MET A 74 -4.55 -7.18 9.48
N GLU A 75 -4.98 -6.38 8.52
CA GLU A 75 -6.35 -6.44 7.98
C GLU A 75 -6.63 -7.79 7.31
N LYS A 76 -5.67 -8.32 6.55
CA LYS A 76 -5.75 -9.65 5.93
C LYS A 76 -5.86 -10.74 7.00
N GLU A 77 -5.03 -10.71 8.03
CA GLU A 77 -5.07 -11.68 9.14
C GLU A 77 -6.42 -11.63 9.87
N LYS A 78 -6.94 -10.43 10.15
CA LYS A 78 -8.28 -10.25 10.72
C LYS A 78 -9.36 -10.91 9.87
N LEU A 79 -9.30 -10.76 8.54
CA LEU A 79 -10.27 -11.37 7.62
C LEU A 79 -10.15 -12.89 7.59
N ILE A 80 -8.93 -13.44 7.65
CA ILE A 80 -8.68 -14.88 7.73
C ILE A 80 -9.34 -15.46 9.00
N ILE A 81 -9.09 -14.84 10.16
CA ILE A 81 -9.68 -15.27 11.43
C ILE A 81 -11.20 -15.20 11.37
N LEU A 82 -11.77 -14.11 10.82
CA LEU A 82 -13.22 -13.96 10.68
C LEU A 82 -13.84 -15.06 9.80
N MET A 83 -13.18 -15.40 8.68
CA MET A 83 -13.61 -16.49 7.82
C MET A 83 -13.58 -17.83 8.55
N GLU A 84 -12.54 -18.11 9.33
CA GLU A 84 -12.43 -19.33 10.11
C GLU A 84 -13.55 -19.45 11.16
N VAL A 85 -13.83 -18.36 11.88
CA VAL A 85 -14.95 -18.29 12.84
C VAL A 85 -16.28 -18.59 12.14
N LYS A 86 -16.55 -17.94 11.00
CA LYS A 86 -17.79 -18.17 10.25
C LYS A 86 -17.91 -19.59 9.71
N ASN A 87 -16.81 -20.19 9.27
CA ASN A 87 -16.80 -21.58 8.83
C ASN A 87 -17.10 -22.54 9.98
N ASN A 88 -16.58 -22.26 11.18
CA ASN A 88 -16.86 -23.06 12.37
C ASN A 88 -18.31 -22.92 12.84
N GLU A 89 -18.88 -21.71 12.83
CA GLU A 89 -20.31 -21.47 13.07
C GLU A 89 -21.18 -22.25 12.08
N LEU A 90 -20.85 -22.21 10.78
CA LEU A 90 -21.56 -22.94 9.74
C LEU A 90 -21.53 -24.47 9.99
N LYS A 91 -20.35 -25.01 10.36
CA LYS A 91 -20.22 -26.44 10.70
C LYS A 91 -21.10 -26.80 11.90
N LYS A 92 -21.15 -25.95 12.93
CA LYS A 92 -22.01 -26.16 14.11
C LYS A 92 -23.48 -26.16 13.71
N ILE A 93 -23.95 -25.16 12.96
CA ILE A 93 -25.33 -25.08 12.50
C ILE A 93 -25.70 -26.29 11.64
N LYS A 94 -24.80 -26.75 10.75
CA LYS A 94 -25.04 -27.98 9.96
C LYS A 94 -25.19 -29.22 10.83
N LYS A 95 -24.35 -29.34 11.87
CA LYS A 95 -24.45 -30.44 12.83
C LYS A 95 -25.79 -30.39 13.58
N ASP A 96 -26.15 -29.23 14.13
CA ASP A 96 -27.39 -29.03 14.87
C ASP A 96 -28.62 -29.32 13.96
N PHE A 97 -28.56 -28.93 12.68
CA PHE A 97 -29.60 -29.22 11.69
C PHE A 97 -29.76 -30.72 11.44
N GLU A 98 -28.67 -31.46 11.23
CA GLU A 98 -28.75 -32.92 11.07
C GLU A 98 -29.25 -33.62 12.35
N GLU A 99 -28.86 -33.16 13.53
CA GLU A 99 -29.40 -33.67 14.80
C GLU A 99 -30.91 -33.46 14.89
N ILE A 100 -31.41 -32.26 14.62
CA ILE A 100 -32.85 -31.96 14.58
C ILE A 100 -33.56 -32.85 13.55
N LYS A 101 -33.04 -32.96 12.33
CA LYS A 101 -33.60 -33.81 11.28
C LYS A 101 -33.69 -35.27 11.71
N THR A 102 -32.68 -35.81 12.40
CA THR A 102 -32.73 -37.17 12.94
C THR A 102 -33.75 -37.32 14.06
N MET A 103 -33.92 -36.32 14.92
CA MET A 103 -34.96 -36.33 15.96
C MET A 103 -36.37 -36.33 15.37
N PHE A 104 -36.63 -35.45 14.40
CA PHE A 104 -37.91 -35.43 13.69
C PHE A 104 -38.18 -36.73 12.92
N GLY A 105 -37.16 -37.29 12.25
CA GLY A 105 -37.28 -38.59 11.57
C GLY A 105 -37.67 -39.72 12.53
N LYS A 106 -37.05 -39.78 13.72
CA LYS A 106 -37.40 -40.77 14.76
C LYS A 106 -38.81 -40.56 15.31
N GLN A 107 -39.23 -39.31 15.55
CA GLN A 107 -40.59 -39.01 15.99
C GLN A 107 -41.63 -39.42 14.97
N LEU A 108 -41.36 -39.22 13.67
CA LEU A 108 -42.26 -39.65 12.59
C LEU A 108 -42.44 -41.17 12.58
N ILE A 109 -41.35 -41.93 12.70
CA ILE A 109 -41.38 -43.40 12.75
C ILE A 109 -42.13 -43.88 13.99
N ASN A 110 -41.89 -43.26 15.16
CA ASN A 110 -42.62 -43.61 16.38
C ASN A 110 -44.13 -43.37 16.25
N LEU A 111 -44.55 -42.27 15.61
CA LEU A 111 -45.97 -42.00 15.34
C LEU A 111 -46.57 -43.02 14.36
N GLU A 112 -45.81 -43.47 13.37
CA GLU A 112 -46.27 -44.48 12.42
C GLU A 112 -46.41 -45.85 13.07
N VAL A 113 -45.47 -46.22 13.95
CA VAL A 113 -45.54 -47.44 14.78
C VAL A 113 -46.66 -47.36 15.81
N GLU A 114 -46.89 -46.21 16.46
CA GLU A 114 -48.05 -46.02 17.34
C GLU A 114 -49.36 -46.14 16.58
N LYS A 115 -49.44 -45.61 15.35
CA LYS A 115 -50.62 -45.75 14.49
C LYS A 115 -50.87 -47.20 14.05
N GLU A 116 -49.81 -47.95 13.73
CA GLU A 116 -49.92 -49.38 13.40
C GLU A 116 -50.26 -50.26 14.63
N ASN A 117 -49.76 -49.91 15.81
CA ASN A 117 -50.12 -50.57 17.07
C ASN A 117 -51.54 -50.21 17.54
N LEU A 118 -52.05 -49.03 17.15
CA LEU A 118 -53.42 -48.59 17.36
C LEU A 118 -54.34 -49.01 16.20
N ASN A 119 -54.26 -50.27 15.78
CA ASN A 119 -55.37 -50.92 15.05
C ASN A 119 -56.59 -51.11 15.99
N LEU A 120 -57.07 -49.99 16.52
CA LEU A 120 -58.36 -49.77 17.15
C LEU A 120 -59.17 -49.00 16.12
N ASP A 121 -59.84 -49.80 15.30
CA ASP A 121 -61.17 -49.59 14.76
C ASP A 121 -61.77 -48.18 14.93
N SER A 122 -62.08 -47.56 13.80
CA SER A 122 -63.32 -46.80 13.58
C SER A 122 -63.81 -45.89 14.73
N SER A 123 -63.44 -44.60 14.69
CA SER A 123 -64.33 -43.44 14.98
C SER A 123 -63.53 -42.18 15.32
N LEU A 124 -62.94 -41.51 14.32
CA LEU A 124 -62.48 -40.12 14.50
C LEU A 124 -62.80 -39.22 13.30
N SER A 125 -63.80 -39.60 12.50
CA SER A 125 -64.31 -38.77 11.40
C SER A 125 -65.29 -37.68 11.85
N SER A 126 -65.44 -37.37 13.15
CA SER A 126 -66.45 -36.39 13.63
C SER A 126 -65.93 -35.25 14.50
N LEU A 127 -64.62 -34.97 14.53
CA LEU A 127 -64.04 -33.98 15.47
C LEU A 127 -63.40 -32.74 14.83
N PHE A 128 -63.49 -32.57 13.51
CA PHE A 128 -62.99 -31.36 12.82
C PHE A 128 -64.10 -30.51 12.19
N ASP A 129 -65.29 -30.52 12.79
CA ASP A 129 -66.33 -29.52 12.50
C ASP A 129 -66.57 -28.71 13.77
N LYS A 130 -65.72 -27.70 13.98
CA LYS A 130 -66.07 -26.49 14.74
C LYS A 130 -65.09 -25.38 14.40
N GLU A 131 -65.52 -24.56 13.47
CA GLU A 131 -65.17 -23.16 13.36
C GLU A 131 -65.24 -22.51 14.75
N SER A 132 -64.12 -21.96 15.19
CA SER A 132 -64.12 -20.80 16.08
C SER A 132 -63.09 -19.84 15.54
N GLU A 133 -63.58 -18.88 14.76
CA GLU A 133 -62.95 -17.59 14.59
C GLU A 133 -62.66 -17.02 15.99
N ASP A 134 -61.39 -17.03 16.39
CA ASP A 134 -60.95 -16.08 17.41
C ASP A 134 -59.66 -15.42 16.96
N GLN A 135 -59.86 -14.16 16.61
CA GLN A 135 -58.94 -13.23 15.99
C GLN A 135 -57.88 -12.81 17.00
N PHE A 136 -56.85 -13.63 17.22
CA PHE A 136 -55.65 -13.20 17.93
C PHE A 136 -54.80 -12.29 17.01
N ARG A 137 -55.15 -11.00 17.00
CA ARG A 137 -54.21 -9.95 16.59
C ARG A 137 -53.26 -9.70 17.77
N PRO A 138 -51.94 -9.80 17.60
CA PRO A 138 -51.03 -9.27 18.60
C PRO A 138 -51.21 -7.75 18.65
N ILE A 139 -51.70 -7.25 19.79
CA ILE A 139 -51.78 -5.83 20.10
C ILE A 139 -50.35 -5.35 20.30
N CYS A 140 -49.77 -4.75 19.26
CA CYS A 140 -48.52 -4.00 19.37
C CYS A 140 -48.82 -2.65 20.01
N SER A 141 -48.55 -2.51 21.30
CA SER A 141 -48.58 -1.25 22.02
C SER A 141 -47.46 -0.33 21.55
N SER A 142 -47.73 0.52 20.56
CA SER A 142 -46.86 1.66 20.23
C SER A 142 -47.35 2.89 20.98
N PRO A 143 -46.52 3.56 21.82
CA PRO A 143 -46.83 4.91 22.27
C PRO A 143 -46.58 5.88 21.11
N THR A 144 -47.65 6.39 20.52
CA THR A 144 -47.63 7.69 19.85
C THR A 144 -47.67 8.78 20.91
N SER A 145 -46.58 9.52 21.13
CA SER A 145 -46.71 10.92 21.52
C SER A 145 -45.46 11.74 21.19
N SER A 146 -45.77 12.98 20.84
CA SER A 146 -44.92 14.06 20.36
C SER A 146 -44.28 14.82 21.54
N ILE A 147 -42.96 15.13 21.43
CA ILE A 147 -42.21 16.39 21.72
C ILE A 147 -42.53 17.19 23.03
N PRO A 148 -41.63 17.97 23.67
CA PRO A 148 -40.17 17.92 23.90
C PRO A 148 -39.82 18.01 25.42
N GLY A 149 -38.56 17.75 25.81
CA GLY A 149 -38.00 18.31 27.05
C GLY A 149 -37.39 17.29 28.03
N SER A 150 -36.07 17.23 27.98
CA SER A 150 -35.14 16.99 29.10
C SER A 150 -35.52 15.97 30.18
N SER A 151 -35.20 14.70 29.92
CA SER A 151 -34.82 13.71 30.94
C SER A 151 -33.83 12.71 30.34
N PRO A 152 -32.75 12.30 31.04
CA PRO A 152 -31.68 11.51 30.46
C PRO A 152 -32.12 10.04 30.30
N SER A 153 -32.66 9.74 29.12
CA SER A 153 -33.00 8.37 28.72
C SER A 153 -31.74 7.61 28.28
N PRO A 154 -31.60 6.31 28.63
CA PRO A 154 -30.47 5.46 28.23
C PRO A 154 -30.44 5.13 26.73
N TYR A 155 -31.34 5.70 25.93
CA TYR A 155 -31.46 5.47 24.48
C TYR A 155 -30.61 6.41 23.60
N GLY A 156 -29.80 7.30 24.18
CA GLY A 156 -28.93 8.21 23.41
C GLY A 156 -27.92 7.48 22.51
N SER A 157 -27.47 6.29 22.90
CA SER A 157 -26.50 5.49 22.13
C SER A 157 -27.07 4.89 20.84
N TRP A 158 -28.38 4.65 20.75
CA TRP A 158 -29.00 4.06 19.56
C TRP A 158 -29.30 5.10 18.46
N GLN A 159 -29.53 6.37 18.81
CA GLN A 159 -29.73 7.44 17.84
C GLN A 159 -28.43 7.86 17.13
N VAL A 160 -27.27 7.64 17.77
CA VAL A 160 -25.96 7.87 17.12
C VAL A 160 -25.70 6.85 16.01
N ILE A 161 -26.21 5.61 16.15
CA ILE A 161 -26.00 4.55 15.16
C ILE A 161 -26.85 4.79 13.89
N SER A 162 -28.07 5.33 14.01
CA SER A 162 -28.89 5.67 12.85
C SER A 162 -28.38 6.89 12.07
N SER A 163 -27.53 7.71 12.67
CA SER A 163 -26.88 8.86 12.03
C SER A 163 -25.73 8.45 11.09
N ILE A 164 -25.15 7.26 11.29
CA ILE A 164 -24.05 6.72 10.47
C ILE A 164 -24.54 6.21 9.10
N ALA A 165 -25.85 5.96 8.96
CA ALA A 165 -26.47 5.47 7.73
C ALA A 165 -26.80 6.58 6.71
N GLN A 166 -26.62 7.87 7.06
CA GLN A 166 -26.75 8.95 6.09
C GLN A 166 -25.48 9.01 5.22
N LYS A 167 -25.64 8.64 3.94
CA LYS A 167 -24.61 8.59 2.89
C LYS A 167 -23.45 9.57 3.14
N PRO A 168 -22.22 9.09 3.39
CA PRO A 168 -21.09 9.99 3.54
C PRO A 168 -20.80 10.66 2.19
N LYS A 169 -20.87 11.99 2.19
CA LYS A 169 -20.40 12.89 1.11
C LYS A 169 -18.98 12.54 0.63
N ALA A 170 -18.18 11.89 1.49
CA ALA A 170 -16.84 11.38 1.22
C ALA A 170 -16.74 10.27 0.14
N THR A 171 -17.84 9.58 -0.18
CA THR A 171 -17.81 8.55 -1.24
C THR A 171 -17.77 9.13 -2.66
N ILE A 172 -18.23 10.38 -2.84
CA ILE A 172 -18.14 11.09 -4.12
C ILE A 172 -16.69 11.55 -4.34
N ASP A 173 -16.04 12.05 -3.29
CA ASP A 173 -14.65 12.51 -3.34
C ASP A 173 -13.66 11.35 -3.55
N LEU A 174 -13.91 10.18 -2.96
CA LEU A 174 -13.06 9.00 -3.17
C LEU A 174 -13.17 8.45 -4.60
N LYS A 175 -14.39 8.41 -5.17
CA LYS A 175 -14.58 7.98 -6.56
C LYS A 175 -13.95 8.96 -7.55
N GLN A 176 -13.99 10.25 -7.25
CA GLN A 176 -13.35 11.28 -8.07
C GLN A 176 -11.81 11.18 -7.95
N GLY A 177 -11.27 11.02 -6.74
CA GLY A 177 -9.83 10.84 -6.52
C GLY A 177 -9.24 9.60 -7.19
N ILE A 178 -9.97 8.47 -7.19
CA ILE A 178 -9.54 7.24 -7.91
C ILE A 178 -9.57 7.48 -9.44
N LYS A 179 -10.56 8.23 -9.94
CA LYS A 179 -10.67 8.54 -11.36
C LYS A 179 -9.54 9.47 -11.83
N ASP A 180 -9.16 10.43 -11.00
CA ASP A 180 -8.08 11.37 -11.30
C ASP A 180 -6.72 10.68 -11.27
N LEU A 181 -6.48 9.79 -10.29
CA LEU A 181 -5.27 8.96 -10.22
C LEU A 181 -5.10 8.09 -11.48
N PHE A 182 -6.19 7.48 -11.95
CA PHE A 182 -6.16 6.64 -13.15
C PHE A 182 -5.85 7.44 -14.43
N ASN A 183 -6.34 8.68 -14.50
CA ASN A 183 -6.06 9.57 -15.62
C ASN A 183 -4.60 10.07 -15.63
N ASP A 184 -4.02 10.34 -14.45
CA ASP A 184 -2.61 10.74 -14.33
C ASP A 184 -1.67 9.59 -14.68
N MET A 185 -1.94 8.37 -14.22
CA MET A 185 -1.20 7.18 -14.66
C MET A 185 -1.24 7.01 -16.18
N LYS A 186 -2.43 7.17 -16.79
CA LYS A 186 -2.60 7.03 -18.24
C LYS A 186 -1.85 8.11 -19.03
N LYS A 187 -1.68 9.32 -18.48
CA LYS A 187 -0.83 10.36 -19.08
C LYS A 187 0.65 9.97 -19.01
N GLN A 188 1.12 9.49 -17.87
CA GLN A 188 2.52 9.04 -17.72
C GLN A 188 2.86 7.88 -18.68
N THR A 189 1.94 6.92 -18.86
CA THR A 189 2.18 5.80 -19.80
C THR A 189 2.18 6.23 -21.28
N LYS A 190 1.57 7.37 -21.63
CA LYS A 190 1.59 7.90 -23.00
C LYS A 190 2.83 8.75 -23.31
N GLU A 191 3.53 9.25 -22.29
CA GLU A 191 4.78 10.00 -22.46
C GLU A 191 6.04 9.13 -22.46
N LEU A 192 5.92 7.87 -22.03
CA LEU A 192 6.97 6.85 -22.14
C LEU A 192 6.95 6.23 -23.54
N ASP A 193 7.63 6.87 -24.48
CA ASP A 193 7.96 6.31 -25.80
C ASP A 193 8.89 5.08 -25.61
N PRO A 194 8.41 3.83 -25.85
CA PRO A 194 9.21 2.63 -25.64
C PRO A 194 10.40 2.53 -26.62
N SER A 195 10.46 3.41 -27.62
CA SER A 195 11.52 3.46 -28.64
C SER A 195 12.85 4.06 -28.12
N LYS A 196 12.87 4.70 -26.95
CA LYS A 196 14.04 5.47 -26.47
C LYS A 196 14.81 4.85 -25.30
N LEU A 197 14.41 3.68 -24.78
CA LEU A 197 14.93 3.17 -23.50
C LEU A 197 15.75 1.89 -23.55
N LEU A 198 16.12 1.37 -24.72
CA LEU A 198 16.98 0.19 -24.81
C LEU A 198 18.21 0.46 -25.69
N PRO A 199 19.39 0.76 -25.10
CA PRO A 199 20.64 0.49 -25.80
C PRO A 199 20.77 -1.04 -25.96
N SER A 200 20.99 -1.49 -27.20
CA SER A 200 21.20 -2.91 -27.51
C SER A 200 22.33 -3.49 -26.67
N PRO A 201 22.20 -4.72 -26.14
CA PRO A 201 23.25 -5.34 -25.35
C PRO A 201 24.50 -5.55 -26.21
N ALA A 202 25.64 -5.05 -25.72
CA ALA A 202 26.94 -5.24 -26.35
C ALA A 202 27.26 -6.74 -26.48
N SER A 203 27.59 -7.15 -27.70
CA SER A 203 28.04 -8.51 -28.00
C SER A 203 29.42 -8.72 -27.37
N TYR A 204 29.48 -9.38 -26.21
CA TYR A 204 30.75 -9.79 -25.62
C TYR A 204 31.32 -10.95 -26.42
N ARG A 205 32.37 -10.64 -27.18
CA ARG A 205 33.22 -11.58 -27.89
C ARG A 205 34.01 -12.39 -26.85
N SER A 206 33.61 -13.64 -26.64
CA SER A 206 34.33 -14.59 -25.79
C SER A 206 35.68 -14.92 -26.44
N GLY A 207 36.75 -14.34 -25.91
CA GLY A 207 38.13 -14.70 -26.21
C GLY A 207 38.67 -15.56 -25.07
N VAL A 208 38.32 -16.84 -25.04
CA VAL A 208 39.01 -17.83 -24.21
C VAL A 208 40.30 -18.18 -24.95
N SER A 209 41.43 -17.64 -24.47
CA SER A 209 42.76 -18.11 -24.85
C SER A 209 43.15 -19.21 -23.87
N ASP A 210 43.01 -20.47 -24.31
CA ASP A 210 43.64 -21.61 -23.66
C ASP A 210 45.16 -21.50 -23.81
N SER A 211 45.86 -21.36 -22.69
CA SER A 211 47.30 -21.60 -22.59
C SER A 211 47.52 -22.62 -21.49
N ASN A 212 47.52 -23.89 -21.89
CA ASN A 212 47.99 -25.02 -21.10
C ASN A 212 49.11 -25.67 -21.91
N GLU A 213 50.35 -25.20 -21.73
CA GLU A 213 51.54 -25.96 -22.08
C GLU A 213 52.15 -26.45 -20.78
N ARG A 214 52.07 -27.78 -20.58
CA ARG A 214 52.66 -28.50 -19.45
C ARG A 214 54.11 -28.79 -19.83
N ASP A 215 55.03 -28.21 -19.07
CA ASP A 215 56.40 -28.72 -18.95
C ASP A 215 56.43 -29.78 -17.83
N ASP A 216 57.00 -30.94 -18.16
CA ASP A 216 57.76 -31.84 -17.28
C ASP A 216 58.17 -33.08 -18.08
N PRO A 217 59.32 -33.74 -17.82
CA PRO A 217 60.59 -33.28 -17.25
C PRO A 217 61.80 -33.42 -18.21
#